data_AF-A0A3D1E029-F1
#
_entry.id   AF-A0A3D1E029-F1
#
_cell.length_a   1.000
_cell.length_b   1.000
_cell.length_c   1.000
_cell.angle_alpha   90.00
_cell.angle_beta   90.00
_cell.angle_gamma   90.00
#
_symmetry.space_group_name_H-M   'P 1'
#
loop_
_entity.id
_entity.type
_entity.pdbx_description
1 polymer ?
#
loop_
_entity_poly.entity_id
_entity_poly.type
_entity_poly.pdbx_seq_one_letter_code
_entity_poly.pdbx_strand_id
1 'polypeptide(L)'
;MARADKNKALLADTNPPAAEPPDRRDEGDRLAALYGLTPKVESAVIAAIESDAEERARALVGPLHPADQADLIERLPKPQAARLILILGDGLDAEMLAYLTEGTRDEIVDVMG
;
A
#
# COMPACT_ATOMS: atom_id res chain seq x y z
N MET A 1 52.61 14.33 -39.57
CA MET A 1 53.33 14.20 -38.28
C MET A 1 52.58 14.95 -37.20
N ALA A 2 52.16 14.20 -36.18
CA ALA A 2 51.85 14.57 -34.78
C ALA A 2 51.07 15.86 -34.47
N ARG A 3 49.79 15.68 -34.15
CA ARG A 3 49.10 16.43 -33.10
C ARG A 3 49.58 15.92 -31.73
N ALA A 4 49.80 16.81 -30.76
CA ALA A 4 49.88 16.53 -29.32
C ALA A 4 49.73 17.87 -28.56
N ASP A 5 48.55 18.20 -28.04
CA ASP A 5 48.03 17.81 -26.71
C ASP A 5 48.75 18.51 -25.55
N LYS A 6 48.25 19.69 -25.20
CA LYS A 6 48.36 20.26 -23.86
C LYS A 6 46.96 20.34 -23.28
N ASN A 7 46.49 19.28 -22.63
CA ASN A 7 45.45 19.45 -21.63
C ASN A 7 45.72 18.57 -20.41
N LYS A 8 45.99 19.28 -19.33
CA LYS A 8 46.30 18.82 -17.99
C LYS A 8 44.97 18.75 -17.24
N ALA A 9 44.63 17.55 -16.74
CA ALA A 9 43.82 17.23 -15.55
C ALA A 9 42.44 17.94 -15.43
N LEU A 10 41.33 17.31 -15.06
CA LEU A 10 41.12 16.67 -13.77
C LEU A 10 39.59 16.45 -13.62
N LEU A 11 39.21 15.29 -13.09
CA LEU A 11 37.91 14.92 -12.50
C LEU A 11 36.73 14.62 -13.44
N ALA A 12 36.36 13.34 -13.42
CA ALA A 12 35.06 12.83 -13.80
C ALA A 12 33.97 13.50 -12.94
N ASP A 13 33.04 14.16 -13.62
CA ASP A 13 31.78 14.60 -13.04
C ASP A 13 30.83 13.39 -13.04
N THR A 14 31.04 12.48 -12.10
CA THR A 14 30.04 11.49 -11.70
C THR A 14 29.43 11.97 -10.40
N ASN A 15 28.61 13.01 -10.48
CA ASN A 15 27.66 13.31 -9.42
C ASN A 15 26.43 12.43 -9.66
N PRO A 16 26.21 11.32 -8.93
CA PRO A 16 24.88 10.73 -8.88
C PRO A 16 23.93 11.78 -8.27
N PRO A 17 22.69 11.94 -8.78
CA PRO A 17 21.74 12.82 -8.11
C PRO A 17 21.62 12.36 -6.67
N ALA A 18 21.80 13.30 -5.74
CA ALA A 18 21.71 13.06 -4.31
C ALA A 18 20.42 12.29 -4.04
N ALA A 19 20.55 11.02 -3.65
CA ALA A 19 19.45 10.25 -3.12
C ALA A 19 18.95 11.02 -1.90
N GLU A 20 17.78 11.62 -2.02
CA GLU A 20 17.02 12.10 -0.88
C GLU A 20 17.00 10.96 0.15
N PRO A 21 17.27 11.21 1.43
CA PRO A 21 17.17 10.17 2.44
C PRO A 21 15.76 9.58 2.32
N PRO A 22 15.61 8.24 2.15
CA PRO A 22 14.29 7.66 2.02
C PRO A 22 13.47 8.10 3.22
N ASP A 23 12.26 8.61 2.98
CA ASP A 23 11.33 8.84 4.06
C ASP A 23 11.23 7.52 4.84
N ARG A 24 11.41 7.57 6.16
CA ARG A 24 11.40 6.34 6.97
C ARG A 24 10.05 5.62 6.88
N ARG A 25 9.00 6.31 6.43
CA ARG A 25 7.69 5.74 6.09
C ARG A 25 7.78 4.75 4.91
N ASP A 26 8.48 5.11 3.84
CA ASP A 26 8.60 4.30 2.62
C ASP A 26 9.25 2.92 2.84
N GLU A 27 10.08 2.75 3.89
CA GLU A 27 10.71 1.46 4.19
C GLU A 27 9.72 0.47 4.81
N GLY A 28 8.78 0.95 5.61
CA GLY A 28 7.65 0.15 6.12
C GLY A 28 6.75 -0.30 4.97
N ASP A 29 6.48 0.62 4.04
CA ASP A 29 5.68 0.35 2.85
C ASP A 29 6.35 -0.67 1.92
N ARG A 30 7.68 -0.60 1.76
CA ARG A 30 8.45 -1.60 1.01
C ARG A 30 8.39 -3.01 1.63
N LEU A 31 8.39 -3.12 2.96
CA LEU A 31 8.26 -4.40 3.65
C LEU A 31 6.82 -4.94 3.61
N ALA A 32 5.82 -4.06 3.69
CA ALA A 32 4.40 -4.41 3.50
C ALA A 32 4.11 -4.89 2.06
N ALA A 33 4.73 -4.26 1.06
CA ALA A 33 4.64 -4.67 -0.34
C ALA A 33 5.19 -6.09 -0.61
N LEU A 34 5.99 -6.67 0.30
CA LEU A 34 6.44 -8.06 0.18
C LEU A 34 5.31 -9.09 0.44
N TYR A 35 4.24 -8.67 1.13
CA TYR A 35 3.05 -9.45 1.42
C TYR A 35 1.81 -8.78 0.81
N GLY A 36 1.77 -8.67 -0.52
CA GLY A 36 0.64 -8.05 -1.22
C GLY A 36 -0.65 -8.90 -1.20
N LEU A 37 -1.73 -8.31 -1.73
CA LEU A 37 -3.03 -8.97 -1.84
C LEU A 37 -2.96 -10.16 -2.82
N THR A 38 -2.76 -11.37 -2.28
CA THR A 38 -2.83 -12.61 -3.07
C THR A 38 -4.26 -13.17 -3.08
N PRO A 39 -4.65 -13.95 -4.11
CA PRO A 39 -5.97 -14.61 -4.14
C PRO A 39 -6.25 -15.49 -2.92
N LYS A 40 -5.19 -16.04 -2.30
CA LYS A 40 -5.30 -16.84 -1.08
C LYS A 40 -5.64 -15.98 0.14
N VAL A 41 -5.04 -14.79 0.26
CA VAL A 41 -5.34 -13.83 1.33
C VAL A 41 -6.76 -13.31 1.14
N GLU A 42 -7.12 -12.91 -0.08
CA GLU A 42 -8.47 -12.44 -0.43
C GLU A 42 -9.54 -13.48 -0.03
N SER A 43 -9.36 -14.74 -0.46
CA SER A 43 -10.27 -15.83 -0.10
C SER A 43 -10.34 -16.06 1.41
N ALA A 44 -9.22 -15.92 2.12
CA ALA A 44 -9.18 -16.09 3.57
C ALA A 44 -9.88 -14.94 4.32
N VAL A 45 -9.81 -13.71 3.79
CA VAL A 45 -10.54 -12.56 4.34
C VAL A 45 -12.04 -12.74 4.11
N ILE A 46 -12.46 -13.12 2.90
CA ILE A 46 -13.88 -13.41 2.61
C ILE A 46 -14.43 -14.47 3.57
N ALA A 47 -13.72 -15.59 3.73
CA ALA A 47 -14.12 -16.65 4.64
C ALA A 47 -14.17 -16.19 6.11
N ALA A 48 -13.26 -15.30 6.52
CA ALA A 48 -13.26 -14.73 7.87
C ALA A 48 -14.48 -13.82 8.08
N ILE A 49 -14.82 -12.98 7.12
CA ILE A 49 -16.04 -12.16 7.15
C ILE A 49 -17.26 -13.08 7.24
N GLU A 50 -17.42 -14.05 6.34
CA GLU A 50 -18.57 -14.96 6.32
C GLU A 50 -18.75 -15.75 7.61
N SER A 51 -17.65 -16.09 8.29
CA SER A 51 -17.67 -16.84 9.55
C SER A 51 -17.70 -15.95 10.80
N ASP A 52 -17.85 -14.62 10.65
CA ASP A 52 -17.81 -13.64 11.75
C ASP A 52 -16.50 -13.69 12.58
N ALA A 53 -15.40 -14.10 11.94
CA ALA A 53 -14.09 -14.23 12.54
C ALA A 53 -13.31 -12.90 12.45
N GLU A 54 -13.79 -11.88 13.16
CA GLU A 54 -13.28 -10.51 13.05
C GLU A 54 -11.77 -10.39 13.34
N GLU A 55 -11.27 -11.01 14.40
CA GLU A 55 -9.84 -10.99 14.74
C GLU A 55 -8.97 -11.57 13.62
N ARG A 56 -9.47 -12.61 12.94
CA ARG A 56 -8.79 -13.22 11.81
C ARG A 56 -8.78 -12.29 10.60
N ALA A 57 -9.87 -11.59 10.33
CA ALA A 57 -9.92 -10.59 9.27
C ALA A 57 -8.92 -9.45 9.54
N ARG A 58 -8.87 -8.92 10.77
CA ARG A 58 -7.88 -7.90 11.18
C ARG A 58 -6.44 -8.40 11.00
N ALA A 59 -6.13 -9.63 11.43
CA ALA A 59 -4.79 -10.20 11.31
C ALA A 59 -4.34 -10.45 9.85
N LEU A 60 -5.28 -10.71 8.94
CA LEU A 60 -5.00 -10.90 7.52
C LEU A 60 -4.81 -9.57 6.79
N VAL A 61 -5.57 -8.55 7.14
CA VAL A 61 -5.56 -7.24 6.46
C VAL A 61 -4.51 -6.30 7.04
N GLY A 62 -4.28 -6.31 8.35
CA GLY A 62 -3.36 -5.38 9.01
C GLY A 62 -1.93 -5.33 8.45
N PRO A 63 -1.33 -6.46 8.00
CA PRO A 63 -0.02 -6.44 7.36
C PRO A 63 0.00 -5.98 5.89
N LEU A 64 -1.17 -5.84 5.24
CA LEU A 64 -1.25 -5.44 3.83
C LEU A 64 -0.95 -3.95 3.67
N HIS A 65 -0.32 -3.61 2.55
CA HIS A 65 -0.10 -2.21 2.19
C HIS A 65 -1.44 -1.46 2.03
N PRO A 66 -1.53 -0.17 2.36
CA PRO A 66 -2.78 0.60 2.21
C PRO A 66 -3.42 0.49 0.82
N ALA A 67 -2.62 0.46 -0.24
CA ALA A 67 -3.10 0.22 -1.61
C ALA A 67 -3.74 -1.18 -1.79
N ASP A 68 -3.15 -2.23 -1.22
CA ASP A 68 -3.71 -3.59 -1.26
C ASP A 68 -5.01 -3.70 -0.45
N GLN A 69 -5.10 -2.95 0.66
CA GLN A 69 -6.34 -2.85 1.45
C GLN A 69 -7.46 -2.17 0.65
N ALA A 70 -7.15 -1.08 -0.06
CA ALA A 70 -8.09 -0.42 -0.97
C ALA A 70 -8.55 -1.37 -2.08
N ASP A 71 -7.62 -2.03 -2.76
CA ASP A 71 -7.89 -3.04 -3.79
C ASP A 71 -8.82 -4.16 -3.28
N LEU A 72 -8.58 -4.65 -2.07
CA LEU A 72 -9.43 -5.68 -1.45
C LEU A 72 -10.85 -5.16 -1.24
N ILE A 73 -11.01 -3.95 -0.68
CA ILE A 73 -12.32 -3.35 -0.43
C ILE A 73 -13.10 -3.15 -1.73
N GLU A 74 -12.44 -2.70 -2.81
CA GLU A 74 -13.07 -2.50 -4.11
C GLU A 74 -13.48 -3.80 -4.82
N ARG A 75 -12.78 -4.90 -4.56
CA ARG A 75 -13.13 -6.22 -5.10
C ARG A 75 -14.28 -6.88 -4.36
N LEU A 76 -14.50 -6.51 -3.09
CA LEU A 76 -15.57 -7.08 -2.27
C LEU A 76 -16.94 -6.54 -2.70
N PRO A 77 -18.00 -7.38 -2.67
CA PRO A 77 -19.37 -6.90 -2.75
C PRO A 77 -19.66 -5.89 -1.64
N LYS A 78 -20.45 -4.85 -1.94
CA LYS A 78 -20.75 -3.75 -1.01
C LYS A 78 -21.09 -4.18 0.43
N PRO A 79 -21.93 -5.21 0.67
CA PRO A 79 -22.23 -5.64 2.05
C PRO A 79 -21.02 -6.22 2.79
N GLN A 80 -20.12 -6.91 2.07
CA GLN A 80 -18.89 -7.47 2.65
C GLN A 80 -17.84 -6.39 2.87
N ALA A 81 -17.71 -5.44 1.93
CA ALA A 81 -16.84 -4.27 2.08
C ALA A 81 -17.22 -3.44 3.32
N ALA A 82 -18.50 -3.08 3.46
CA ALA A 82 -19.01 -2.37 4.64
C ALA A 82 -18.72 -3.14 5.94
N ARG A 83 -18.93 -4.45 5.95
CA ARG A 83 -18.64 -5.28 7.12
C ARG A 83 -17.14 -5.34 7.43
N LEU A 84 -16.29 -5.42 6.42
CA LEU A 84 -14.84 -5.38 6.63
C LEU A 84 -14.39 -4.03 7.22
N ILE A 85 -14.92 -2.92 6.71
CA ILE A 85 -14.64 -1.58 7.24
C ILE A 85 -15.02 -1.48 8.72
N LEU A 86 -16.21 -1.97 9.09
CA LEU A 86 -16.66 -2.00 10.49
C LEU A 86 -15.77 -2.88 11.37
N ILE A 87 -15.31 -4.02 10.85
CA ILE A 87 -14.37 -4.90 11.56
C ILE A 87 -13.04 -4.18 11.78
N LEU A 88 -12.49 -3.51 10.76
CA LEU A 88 -11.20 -2.82 10.86
C LEU A 88 -11.30 -1.61 11.79
N GLY A 89 -12.38 -0.83 11.70
CA GLY A 89 -12.65 0.32 12.57
C GLY A 89 -11.44 1.25 12.70
N ASP A 90 -11.03 1.53 13.94
CA ASP A 90 -9.87 2.37 14.27
C ASP A 90 -8.53 1.82 13.75
N GLY A 91 -8.47 0.56 13.34
CA GLY A 91 -7.28 -0.07 12.75
C GLY A 91 -7.16 0.14 11.24
N LEU A 92 -8.13 0.82 10.61
CA LEU A 92 -8.11 1.15 9.19
C LEU A 92 -7.13 2.30 8.93
N ASP A 93 -6.18 2.08 8.04
CA ASP A 93 -5.19 3.09 7.71
C ASP A 93 -5.83 4.24 6.93
N ALA A 94 -5.70 5.48 7.40
CA ALA A 94 -6.22 6.65 6.69
C ALA A 94 -5.55 6.85 5.32
N GLU A 95 -4.31 6.36 5.14
CA GLU A 95 -3.63 6.40 3.85
C GLU A 95 -4.33 5.52 2.80
N MET A 96 -5.07 4.49 3.21
CA MET A 96 -5.85 3.63 2.31
C MET A 96 -6.91 4.44 1.55
N LEU A 97 -7.51 5.46 2.18
CA LEU A 97 -8.52 6.32 1.55
C LEU A 97 -7.98 7.05 0.30
N ALA A 98 -6.66 7.31 0.25
CA ALA A 98 -6.02 7.95 -0.89
C ALA A 98 -5.98 7.05 -2.14
N TYR A 99 -6.03 5.72 -1.94
CA TYR A 99 -5.98 4.72 -3.02
C TYR A 99 -7.36 4.29 -3.52
N LEU A 100 -8.43 4.56 -2.77
CA LEU A 100 -9.80 4.27 -3.19
C LEU A 100 -10.27 5.18 -4.33
N THR A 101 -11.09 4.61 -5.21
CA THR A 101 -11.93 5.35 -6.15
C THR A 101 -12.94 6.24 -5.40
N GLU A 102 -13.33 7.35 -6.05
CA GLU A 102 -14.26 8.35 -5.48
C GLU A 102 -15.57 7.71 -5.00
N GLY A 103 -16.18 6.83 -5.80
CA GLY A 103 -17.44 6.17 -5.43
C GLY A 103 -17.30 5.24 -4.22
N THR A 104 -16.23 4.47 -4.13
CA THR A 104 -16.00 3.59 -2.97
C THR A 104 -15.69 4.42 -1.73
N ARG A 105 -14.91 5.49 -1.85
CA ARG A 105 -14.58 6.40 -0.73
C ARG A 105 -15.83 6.99 -0.10
N ASP A 106 -16.77 7.49 -0.90
CA ASP A 106 -18.04 8.05 -0.41
C ASP A 106 -18.83 7.00 0.38
N GLU A 107 -18.88 5.76 -0.11
CA GLU A 107 -19.54 4.65 0.59
C GLU A 107 -18.88 4.32 1.94
N ILE A 108 -17.55 4.38 2.04
CA ILE A 108 -16.85 4.15 3.31
C ILE A 108 -17.21 5.25 4.32
N VAL A 109 -17.20 6.51 3.88
CA VAL A 109 -17.53 7.65 4.75
C VAL A 109 -18.95 7.52 5.28
N ASP A 110 -19.91 7.09 4.46
CA ASP A 110 -21.29 6.83 4.87
C ASP A 110 -21.42 5.68 5.88
N VAL A 111 -20.53 4.68 5.84
CA VAL A 111 -20.52 3.55 6.79
C VAL A 111 -19.90 3.95 8.14
N MET A 112 -18.95 4.87 8.16
CA MET A 112 -18.25 5.31 9.37
C MET A 112 -18.93 6.49 10.09
N GLY A 113 -19.79 7.24 9.40
CA GLY A 113 -20.55 8.38 9.93
C GLY A 113 -21.78 7.97 10.74
#